data_AF-A0A4S2CQZ4-F1
#
_entry.id   AF-A0A4S2CQZ4-F1
#
_cell.length_a   1.000
_cell.length_b   1.000
_cell.length_c   1.000
_cell.angle_alpha   90.00
_cell.angle_beta   90.00
_cell.angle_gamma   90.00
#
_symmetry.space_group_name_H-M   'P 1'
#
loop_
_entity.id
_entity.type
_entity.pdbx_description
1 polymer ?
#
loop_
_entity_poly.entity_id
_entity_poly.type
_entity_poly.pdbx_seq_one_letter_code
_entity_poly.pdbx_strand_id
1 'polypeptide(L)'
;MNKKEILKQQILQLSREYYNEVHRDSKVFEPGKSFVNYGGRFFDAEELVNLIDSSLDFWLTAGPWAHKFEKRFADWLGVKYCSLTNSGSSANLLAFMTLTSPLLGERRIKKGDEVITVACGFPTTVTPIIQYGAIPVFVDVTIPEYNIDITQLETAYSDKTKAVMIAHSLGNPFDLQSVKDFCDRHHLWLVEDNCDALGSEYTINGETRKTGTIGHIGTSSFYPPHHMTMGEGGAVYTNDPLLNKITNSFRDWGRDCWCVGGVDNTCKYRFSKQFGELPVGYDHKYVYSHLGYNLKLTDMQAAIGCAQLDKLDSIVLARRKNFQTLLDGLNDTEGLILPEPQKNSNPSWFGFLISVKEDAGFTRNELSEYLESKKIQTRNLFAGNLLKHPAFNEMRQNGDGYRVVGDLKGTDFILNNTFWIGVYPGMTEEMLQYMISTIKEFVTSRKA
;
A
#
# COMPACT_ATOMS: atom_id res chain seq x y z
N MET A 1 8.24 23.90 35.82
CA MET A 1 8.43 22.52 35.35
C MET A 1 9.06 21.68 36.45
N ASN A 2 8.61 20.44 36.62
CA ASN A 2 9.23 19.50 37.56
C ASN A 2 10.49 18.85 36.96
N LYS A 3 11.30 18.15 37.78
CA LYS A 3 12.54 17.50 37.33
C LYS A 3 12.31 16.52 36.17
N LYS A 4 11.19 15.79 36.17
CA LYS A 4 10.81 14.84 35.12
C LYS A 4 10.64 15.56 33.77
N GLU A 5 9.93 16.67 33.75
CA GLU A 5 9.70 17.48 32.53
C GLU A 5 11.00 18.08 32.00
N ILE A 6 11.88 18.56 32.89
CA ILE A 6 13.19 19.12 32.48
C ILE A 6 14.06 18.03 31.83
N LEU A 7 14.16 16.84 32.45
CA LEU A 7 14.93 15.72 31.89
C LEU A 7 14.38 15.28 30.53
N LYS A 8 13.05 15.17 30.41
CA LYS A 8 12.40 14.83 29.14
C LYS A 8 12.76 15.85 28.05
N GLN A 9 12.62 17.15 28.32
CA GLN A 9 12.97 18.20 27.36
C GLN A 9 14.45 18.17 26.97
N GLN A 10 15.36 17.93 27.92
CA GLN A 10 16.79 17.78 27.62
C GLN A 10 17.07 16.59 26.69
N ILE A 11 16.46 15.43 26.95
CA ILE A 11 16.62 14.24 26.10
C ILE A 11 16.11 14.51 24.69
N LEU A 12 14.92 15.11 24.55
CA LEU A 12 14.33 15.44 23.25
C LEU A 12 15.12 16.51 22.49
N GLN A 13 15.79 17.43 23.20
CA GLN A 13 16.69 18.40 22.58
C GLN A 13 17.97 17.73 22.07
N LEU A 14 18.60 16.89 22.90
CA LEU A 14 19.80 16.14 22.51
C LEU A 14 19.54 15.19 21.33
N SER A 15 18.34 14.60 21.22
CA SER A 15 18.01 13.78 20.06
C SER A 15 17.92 14.58 18.75
N ARG A 16 17.47 15.84 18.80
CA ARG A 16 17.51 16.73 17.63
C ARG A 16 18.92 17.10 17.24
N GLU A 17 19.78 17.39 18.21
CA GLU A 17 21.20 17.65 17.98
C GLU A 17 21.89 16.44 17.35
N TYR A 18 21.62 15.24 17.86
CA TYR A 18 22.13 13.99 17.29
C TYR A 18 21.69 13.80 15.84
N TYR A 19 20.41 14.04 15.51
CA TYR A 19 19.95 13.99 14.12
C TYR A 19 20.76 14.95 13.22
N ASN A 20 20.99 16.18 13.67
CA ASN A 20 21.73 17.17 12.88
C ASN A 20 23.19 16.77 12.64
N GLU A 21 23.82 16.09 13.60
CA GLU A 21 25.21 15.64 13.49
C GLU A 21 25.36 14.36 12.65
N VAL A 22 24.43 13.41 12.78
CA VAL A 22 24.59 12.05 12.24
C VAL A 22 23.77 11.80 10.98
N HIS A 23 22.59 12.40 10.87
CA HIS A 23 21.60 12.06 9.85
C HIS A 23 21.28 13.17 8.86
N ARG A 24 21.48 14.44 9.21
CA ARG A 24 21.27 15.55 8.28
C ARG A 24 22.19 15.37 7.08
N ASP A 25 21.57 15.24 5.90
CA ASP A 25 22.28 14.94 4.67
C ASP A 25 23.35 16.00 4.37
N SER A 26 24.60 15.56 4.37
CA SER A 26 25.78 16.37 4.11
C SER A 26 26.62 15.83 2.95
N LYS A 27 26.22 14.70 2.36
CA LYS A 27 26.97 14.05 1.29
C LYS A 27 26.60 14.65 -0.05
N VAL A 28 27.60 15.16 -0.75
CA VAL A 28 27.48 15.61 -2.15
C VAL A 28 27.26 14.38 -3.03
N PHE A 29 26.35 14.49 -3.99
CA PHE A 29 26.14 13.45 -4.98
C PHE A 29 27.35 13.38 -5.93
N GLU A 30 27.90 12.19 -6.17
CA GLU A 30 28.99 11.96 -7.12
C GLU A 30 28.52 10.97 -8.20
N PRO A 31 28.29 11.41 -9.45
CA PRO A 31 27.87 10.55 -10.55
C PRO A 31 28.74 9.29 -10.70
N GLY A 32 28.11 8.12 -10.79
CA GLY A 32 28.77 6.82 -10.93
C GLY A 32 29.41 6.26 -9.64
N LYS A 33 29.41 7.01 -8.54
CA LYS A 33 29.90 6.54 -7.22
C LYS A 33 28.81 6.51 -6.17
N SER A 34 28.02 7.58 -6.06
CA SER A 34 26.88 7.67 -5.16
C SER A 34 25.71 6.85 -5.71
N PHE A 35 25.04 6.09 -4.83
CA PHE A 35 23.85 5.35 -5.22
C PHE A 35 22.65 6.28 -5.40
N VAL A 36 21.95 6.15 -6.53
CA VAL A 36 20.61 6.69 -6.73
C VAL A 36 19.62 5.57 -6.40
N ASN A 37 19.13 5.57 -5.16
CA ASN A 37 18.20 4.53 -4.69
C ASN A 37 16.81 4.72 -5.32
N TYR A 38 16.07 3.62 -5.54
CA TYR A 38 14.69 3.73 -6.06
C TYR A 38 13.73 4.34 -5.02
N GLY A 39 14.06 4.21 -3.74
CA GLY A 39 13.23 4.62 -2.63
C GLY A 39 13.97 4.46 -1.30
N GLY A 40 13.44 5.06 -0.24
CA GLY A 40 14.02 4.99 1.09
C GLY A 40 13.28 5.88 2.07
N ARG A 41 13.68 5.79 3.34
CA ARG A 41 13.13 6.64 4.41
C ARG A 41 13.48 8.11 4.16
N PHE A 42 12.47 8.97 4.18
CA PHE A 42 12.63 10.42 4.13
C PHE A 42 12.12 11.00 5.45
N PHE A 43 13.03 11.40 6.33
CA PHE A 43 12.73 11.77 7.71
C PHE A 43 13.58 12.96 8.15
N ASP A 44 13.14 13.64 9.19
CA ASP A 44 13.88 14.69 9.88
C ASP A 44 14.03 14.37 11.38
N ALA A 45 14.40 15.36 12.17
CA ALA A 45 14.61 15.16 13.60
C ALA A 45 13.32 14.77 14.34
N GLU A 46 12.14 15.13 13.84
CA GLU A 46 10.88 14.94 14.57
C GLU A 46 10.46 13.47 14.64
N GLU A 47 10.84 12.61 13.69
CA GLU A 47 10.66 11.17 13.82
C GLU A 47 11.42 10.61 15.04
N LEU A 48 12.68 11.01 15.22
CA LEU A 48 13.51 10.56 16.34
C LEU A 48 12.97 11.10 17.66
N VAL A 49 12.59 12.38 17.69
CA VAL A 49 12.01 13.02 18.88
C VAL A 49 10.73 12.29 19.29
N ASN A 50 9.78 12.08 18.37
CA ASN A 50 8.52 11.40 18.70
C ASN A 50 8.75 9.96 19.14
N LEU A 51 9.69 9.24 18.50
CA LEU A 51 10.05 7.89 18.89
C LEU A 51 10.60 7.84 20.33
N ILE A 52 11.52 8.75 20.67
CA ILE A 52 12.11 8.82 22.01
C ILE A 52 11.06 9.29 23.03
N ASP A 53 10.19 10.23 22.66
CA ASP A 53 9.06 10.66 23.49
C ASP A 53 8.17 9.47 23.88
N SER A 54 7.71 8.70 22.89
CA SER A 54 6.95 7.47 23.10
C SER A 54 7.71 6.44 23.95
N SER A 55 9.02 6.32 23.73
CA SER A 55 9.88 5.41 24.51
C SER A 55 9.99 5.81 25.98
N LEU A 56 10.08 7.11 26.27
CA LEU A 56 10.12 7.63 27.64
C LEU A 56 8.79 7.48 28.37
N ASP A 57 7.68 7.55 27.64
CA ASP A 57 6.34 7.28 28.19
C ASP A 57 6.14 5.78 28.51
N PHE A 58 6.85 4.90 27.80
CA PHE A 58 6.93 3.46 28.05
C PHE A 58 5.57 2.74 28.08
N TRP A 59 4.62 3.21 27.28
CA TRP A 59 3.29 2.59 27.10
C TRP A 59 3.34 1.34 26.21
N LEU A 60 4.30 1.28 25.28
CA LEU A 60 4.65 0.15 24.40
C LEU A 60 3.58 -0.25 23.36
N THR A 61 2.41 -0.67 23.82
CA THR A 61 1.30 -1.10 22.94
C THR A 61 0.62 0.09 22.25
N ALA A 62 -0.19 -0.13 21.20
CA ALA A 62 -0.97 0.95 20.61
C ALA A 62 -1.77 1.74 21.67
N GLY A 63 -1.60 3.06 21.69
CA GLY A 63 -2.08 3.94 22.75
C GLY A 63 -2.29 5.38 22.27
N PRO A 64 -1.86 6.40 23.04
CA PRO A 64 -2.07 7.80 22.69
C PRO A 64 -1.54 8.21 21.30
N TRP A 65 -0.35 7.75 20.91
CA TRP A 65 0.21 8.07 19.59
C TRP A 65 -0.55 7.37 18.47
N ALA A 66 -0.93 6.11 18.65
CA ALA A 66 -1.77 5.38 17.71
C ALA A 66 -3.12 6.08 17.50
N HIS A 67 -3.80 6.48 18.57
CA HIS A 67 -5.08 7.20 18.47
C HIS A 67 -4.93 8.56 17.77
N LYS A 68 -3.86 9.29 18.10
CA LYS A 68 -3.54 10.57 17.45
C LYS A 68 -3.30 10.36 15.94
N PHE A 69 -2.55 9.33 15.56
CA PHE A 69 -2.31 9.01 14.16
C PHE A 69 -3.59 8.61 13.43
N GLU A 70 -4.33 7.62 13.95
CA GLU A 70 -5.56 7.11 13.31
C GLU A 70 -6.55 8.23 13.02
N LYS A 71 -6.77 9.14 13.98
CA LYS A 71 -7.65 10.29 13.80
C LYS A 71 -7.14 11.23 12.70
N ARG A 72 -5.88 11.68 12.80
CA ARG A 72 -5.32 12.65 11.85
C ARG A 72 -5.20 12.09 10.45
N PHE A 73 -4.89 10.80 10.32
CA PHE A 73 -4.79 10.12 9.04
C PHE A 73 -6.17 9.93 8.40
N ALA A 74 -7.19 9.59 9.19
CA ALA A 74 -8.58 9.55 8.72
C ALA A 74 -9.05 10.93 8.22
N ASP A 75 -8.74 12.00 8.97
CA ASP A 75 -9.03 13.38 8.59
C ASP A 75 -8.31 13.77 7.27
N TRP A 76 -7.03 13.44 7.14
CA TRP A 76 -6.24 13.72 5.93
C TRP A 76 -6.76 12.96 4.69
N LEU A 77 -7.20 11.70 4.87
CA LEU A 77 -7.83 10.91 3.82
C LEU A 77 -9.25 11.38 3.49
N GLY A 78 -9.97 12.00 4.43
CA GLY A 78 -11.39 12.32 4.29
C GLY A 78 -12.31 11.12 4.55
N VAL A 79 -11.93 10.22 5.47
CA VAL A 79 -12.69 9.02 5.86
C VAL A 79 -13.05 9.03 7.34
N LYS A 80 -14.06 8.25 7.74
CA LYS A 80 -14.54 8.22 9.13
C LYS A 80 -13.69 7.36 10.07
N TYR A 81 -13.17 6.24 9.57
CA TYR A 81 -12.49 5.25 10.41
C TYR A 81 -11.15 4.84 9.80
N CYS A 82 -10.13 4.80 10.65
CA CYS A 82 -8.81 4.28 10.36
C CYS A 82 -8.38 3.36 11.51
N SER A 83 -7.82 2.20 11.17
CA SER A 83 -7.33 1.20 12.12
C SER A 83 -5.90 0.83 11.75
N LEU A 84 -4.94 1.19 12.60
CA LEU A 84 -3.52 0.85 12.41
C LEU A 84 -3.29 -0.65 12.55
N THR A 85 -2.32 -1.15 11.78
CA THR A 85 -1.86 -2.55 11.80
C THR A 85 -0.36 -2.63 11.51
N ASN A 86 0.27 -3.78 11.72
CA ASN A 86 1.73 -3.91 11.72
C ASN A 86 2.40 -3.85 10.34
N SER A 87 1.66 -3.87 9.23
CA SER A 87 2.19 -3.86 7.85
C SER A 87 1.07 -3.61 6.83
N GLY A 88 1.41 -3.19 5.61
CA GLY A 88 0.47 -3.14 4.48
C GLY A 88 -0.12 -4.51 4.15
N SER A 89 0.69 -5.56 4.19
CA SER A 89 0.24 -6.94 4.00
C SER A 89 -0.82 -7.37 5.02
N SER A 90 -0.64 -6.99 6.30
CA SER A 90 -1.67 -7.22 7.32
C SER A 90 -2.89 -6.34 7.12
N ALA A 91 -2.75 -5.15 6.54
CA ALA A 91 -3.90 -4.33 6.16
C ALA A 91 -4.73 -5.01 5.07
N ASN A 92 -4.10 -5.56 4.03
CA ASN A 92 -4.77 -6.34 2.99
C ASN A 92 -5.44 -7.60 3.55
N LEU A 93 -4.76 -8.32 4.46
CA LEU A 93 -5.34 -9.46 5.15
C LEU A 93 -6.59 -9.06 5.94
N LEU A 94 -6.52 -8.00 6.75
CA LEU A 94 -7.65 -7.53 7.55
C LEU A 94 -8.80 -7.03 6.67
N ALA A 95 -8.50 -6.27 5.60
CA ALA A 95 -9.51 -5.80 4.66
C ALA A 95 -10.29 -6.96 4.03
N PHE A 96 -9.58 -7.98 3.55
CA PHE A 96 -10.22 -9.18 3.00
C PHE A 96 -11.00 -9.97 4.06
N MET A 97 -10.38 -10.27 5.21
CA MET A 97 -11.01 -11.06 6.27
C MET A 97 -12.25 -10.39 6.84
N THR A 98 -12.29 -9.05 6.87
CA THR A 98 -13.49 -8.30 7.23
C THR A 98 -14.69 -8.66 6.37
N LEU A 99 -14.48 -8.87 5.07
CA LEU A 99 -15.54 -9.25 4.13
C LEU A 99 -16.03 -10.70 4.30
N THR A 100 -15.37 -11.51 5.13
CA THR A 100 -15.77 -12.90 5.43
C THR A 100 -16.70 -13.02 6.65
N SER A 101 -16.92 -11.91 7.38
CA SER A 101 -17.66 -11.93 8.64
C SER A 101 -19.11 -12.39 8.47
N PRO A 102 -19.65 -13.25 9.36
CA PRO A 102 -21.06 -13.59 9.37
C PRO A 102 -21.98 -12.39 9.57
N LEU A 103 -21.49 -11.28 10.14
CA LEU A 103 -22.27 -10.05 10.32
C LEU A 103 -22.66 -9.38 9.00
N LEU A 104 -22.03 -9.76 7.88
CA LEU A 104 -22.34 -9.24 6.53
C LEU A 104 -23.44 -10.03 5.81
N GLY A 105 -24.03 -11.04 6.47
CA GLY A 105 -25.13 -11.83 5.92
C GLY A 105 -24.77 -12.49 4.59
N GLU A 106 -25.65 -12.40 3.59
CA GLU A 106 -25.46 -13.03 2.27
C GLU A 106 -24.38 -12.36 1.40
N ARG A 107 -23.97 -11.14 1.73
CA ARG A 107 -22.90 -10.43 1.02
C ARG A 107 -21.51 -10.85 1.52
N ARG A 108 -21.40 -11.65 2.59
CA ARG A 108 -20.10 -12.14 3.06
C ARG A 108 -19.43 -13.03 2.01
N ILE A 109 -18.12 -12.98 1.93
CA ILE A 109 -17.29 -13.90 1.16
C ILE A 109 -17.23 -15.24 1.91
N LYS A 110 -17.53 -16.33 1.22
CA LYS A 110 -17.45 -17.72 1.68
C LYS A 110 -16.32 -18.43 0.93
N LYS A 111 -15.88 -19.59 1.43
CA LYS A 111 -14.89 -20.42 0.73
C LYS A 111 -15.45 -20.85 -0.63
N GLY A 112 -14.63 -20.79 -1.66
CA GLY A 112 -15.01 -21.07 -3.05
C GLY A 112 -15.68 -19.89 -3.78
N ASP A 113 -16.01 -18.80 -3.09
CA ASP A 113 -16.43 -17.56 -3.75
C ASP A 113 -15.25 -16.93 -4.50
N GLU A 114 -15.55 -16.13 -5.52
CA GLU A 114 -14.58 -15.56 -6.43
C GLU A 114 -14.29 -14.08 -6.12
N VAL A 115 -13.02 -13.70 -6.29
CA VAL A 115 -12.55 -12.30 -6.15
C VAL A 115 -11.74 -11.92 -7.37
N ILE A 116 -12.21 -10.90 -8.11
CA ILE A 116 -11.52 -10.42 -9.30
C ILE A 116 -10.29 -9.60 -8.89
N THR A 117 -9.16 -9.90 -9.51
CA THR A 117 -7.87 -9.24 -9.28
C THR A 117 -6.97 -9.36 -10.51
N VAL A 118 -5.71 -8.92 -10.40
CA VAL A 118 -4.71 -8.99 -11.47
C VAL A 118 -3.49 -9.82 -11.05
N ALA A 119 -2.87 -10.51 -12.00
CA ALA A 119 -1.65 -11.29 -11.73
C ALA A 119 -0.39 -10.40 -11.70
N CYS A 120 -0.46 -9.22 -12.31
CA CYS A 120 0.60 -8.21 -12.29
C CYS A 120 0.46 -7.30 -11.07
N GLY A 121 1.13 -7.66 -9.97
CA GLY A 121 1.10 -6.87 -8.75
C GLY A 121 1.98 -7.42 -7.65
N PHE A 122 1.69 -7.01 -6.41
CA PHE A 122 2.39 -7.47 -5.21
C PHE A 122 1.66 -8.70 -4.62
N PRO A 123 2.39 -9.72 -4.11
CA PRO A 123 1.75 -10.97 -3.68
C PRO A 123 0.71 -10.79 -2.58
N THR A 124 0.95 -9.90 -1.61
CA THR A 124 0.06 -9.76 -0.45
C THR A 124 -1.23 -8.99 -0.73
N THR A 125 -1.45 -8.50 -1.95
CA THR A 125 -2.78 -8.09 -2.44
C THR A 125 -3.67 -9.31 -2.69
N VAL A 126 -3.09 -10.43 -3.14
CA VAL A 126 -3.83 -11.64 -3.56
C VAL A 126 -3.82 -12.75 -2.48
N THR A 127 -2.72 -12.86 -1.73
CA THR A 127 -2.53 -13.91 -0.72
C THR A 127 -3.70 -14.07 0.26
N PRO A 128 -4.36 -13.01 0.78
CA PRO A 128 -5.51 -13.17 1.68
C PRO A 128 -6.68 -13.96 1.08
N ILE A 129 -6.94 -13.78 -0.23
CA ILE A 129 -7.99 -14.47 -0.98
C ILE A 129 -7.74 -15.98 -0.93
N ILE A 130 -6.51 -16.37 -1.28
CA ILE A 130 -6.06 -17.77 -1.30
C ILE A 130 -6.05 -18.37 0.10
N GLN A 131 -5.49 -17.66 1.09
CA GLN A 131 -5.36 -18.17 2.47
C GLN A 131 -6.71 -18.52 3.11
N TYR A 132 -7.76 -17.77 2.79
CA TYR A 132 -9.10 -18.07 3.27
C TYR A 132 -9.75 -19.25 2.54
N GLY A 133 -9.35 -19.50 1.29
CA GLY A 133 -9.95 -20.48 0.39
C GLY A 133 -11.00 -19.89 -0.55
N ALA A 134 -10.95 -18.58 -0.82
CA ALA A 134 -11.64 -17.96 -1.95
C ALA A 134 -10.79 -18.12 -3.23
N ILE A 135 -11.40 -17.94 -4.40
CA ILE A 135 -10.78 -18.16 -5.70
C ILE A 135 -10.43 -16.81 -6.34
N PRO A 136 -9.15 -16.42 -6.46
CA PRO A 136 -8.79 -15.26 -7.24
C PRO A 136 -9.08 -15.50 -8.73
N VAL A 137 -9.75 -14.54 -9.35
CA VAL A 137 -10.05 -14.50 -10.78
C VAL A 137 -9.17 -13.43 -11.41
N PHE A 138 -8.15 -13.87 -12.13
CA PHE A 138 -7.18 -12.98 -12.76
C PHE A 138 -7.69 -12.51 -14.11
N VAL A 139 -7.71 -11.19 -14.27
CA VAL A 139 -7.81 -10.51 -15.57
C VAL A 139 -6.46 -9.87 -15.90
N ASP A 140 -6.27 -9.50 -17.16
CA ASP A 140 -5.04 -8.85 -17.61
C ASP A 140 -4.95 -7.37 -17.19
N VAL A 141 -3.84 -6.73 -17.57
CA VAL A 141 -3.56 -5.30 -17.35
C VAL A 141 -3.29 -4.57 -18.67
N THR A 142 -3.51 -3.26 -18.68
CA THR A 142 -3.22 -2.39 -19.83
C THR A 142 -1.82 -1.78 -19.74
N ILE A 143 -1.30 -1.38 -20.88
CA ILE A 143 -0.07 -0.59 -21.03
C ILE A 143 -0.47 0.62 -21.88
N PRO A 144 -0.11 1.86 -21.51
CA PRO A 144 0.93 2.24 -20.54
C PRO A 144 0.45 2.66 -19.14
N GLU A 145 -0.78 2.35 -18.72
CA GLU A 145 -1.26 2.68 -17.37
C GLU A 145 -0.87 1.65 -16.31
N TYR A 146 -0.54 0.41 -16.72
CA TYR A 146 -0.09 -0.72 -15.88
C TYR A 146 -1.08 -1.11 -14.78
N ASN A 147 -2.37 -0.98 -15.07
CA ASN A 147 -3.48 -1.31 -14.18
C ASN A 147 -4.47 -2.25 -14.89
N ILE A 148 -5.46 -2.74 -14.14
CA ILE A 148 -6.48 -3.70 -14.61
C ILE A 148 -7.12 -3.32 -15.96
N ASP A 149 -7.21 -4.31 -16.86
CA ASP A 149 -8.00 -4.20 -18.09
C ASP A 149 -9.50 -4.34 -17.77
N ILE A 150 -10.19 -3.20 -17.72
CA ILE A 150 -11.61 -3.13 -17.41
C ILE A 150 -12.51 -3.85 -18.42
N THR A 151 -12.03 -4.09 -19.65
CA THR A 151 -12.84 -4.74 -20.69
C THR A 151 -13.11 -6.21 -20.39
N GLN A 152 -12.33 -6.80 -19.48
CA GLN A 152 -12.47 -8.20 -19.07
C GLN A 152 -13.37 -8.41 -17.86
N LEU A 153 -13.82 -7.35 -17.18
CA LEU A 153 -14.59 -7.45 -15.93
C LEU A 153 -15.89 -8.26 -16.08
N GLU A 154 -16.66 -8.01 -17.14
CA GLU A 154 -17.94 -8.73 -17.36
C GLU A 154 -17.70 -10.21 -17.68
N THR A 155 -16.62 -10.54 -18.38
CA THR A 155 -16.23 -11.94 -18.66
C THR A 155 -15.67 -12.62 -17.40
N ALA A 156 -15.06 -11.85 -16.51
CA ALA A 156 -14.57 -12.34 -15.22
C ALA A 156 -15.70 -12.63 -14.23
N TYR A 157 -16.84 -11.94 -14.36
CA TYR A 157 -17.98 -12.08 -13.48
C TYR A 157 -18.62 -13.48 -13.55
N SER A 158 -19.09 -13.95 -12.38
CA SER A 158 -19.91 -15.14 -12.22
C SER A 158 -20.85 -14.97 -11.01
N ASP A 159 -21.77 -15.90 -10.82
CA ASP A 159 -22.63 -15.98 -9.63
C ASP A 159 -21.86 -16.18 -8.31
N LYS A 160 -20.60 -16.64 -8.38
CA LYS A 160 -19.70 -16.79 -7.24
C LYS A 160 -18.91 -15.52 -6.94
N THR A 161 -18.89 -14.54 -7.85
CA THR A 161 -18.11 -13.31 -7.66
C THR A 161 -18.68 -12.51 -6.48
N LYS A 162 -17.82 -12.15 -5.52
CA LYS A 162 -18.21 -11.35 -4.34
C LYS A 162 -17.47 -10.04 -4.20
N ALA A 163 -16.29 -9.92 -4.80
CA ALA A 163 -15.45 -8.73 -4.63
C ALA A 163 -14.52 -8.49 -5.81
N VAL A 164 -14.09 -7.24 -5.91
CA VAL A 164 -12.88 -6.84 -6.64
C VAL A 164 -11.86 -6.35 -5.59
N MET A 165 -10.65 -6.87 -5.64
CA MET A 165 -9.55 -6.46 -4.75
C MET A 165 -8.28 -6.27 -5.58
N ILE A 166 -7.87 -5.02 -5.75
CA ILE A 166 -6.80 -4.62 -6.67
C ILE A 166 -6.03 -3.43 -6.11
N ALA A 167 -4.76 -3.33 -6.50
CA ALA A 167 -3.89 -2.23 -6.09
C ALA A 167 -3.86 -1.11 -7.13
N HIS A 168 -3.67 0.12 -6.67
CA HIS A 168 -3.29 1.25 -7.52
C HIS A 168 -1.78 1.18 -7.81
N SER A 169 -1.41 0.43 -8.86
CA SER A 169 -0.03 0.05 -9.16
C SER A 169 0.92 1.25 -9.21
N LEU A 170 1.96 1.22 -8.37
CA LEU A 170 3.01 2.25 -8.27
C LEU A 170 2.51 3.70 -8.15
N GLY A 171 1.33 3.89 -7.56
CA GLY A 171 0.75 5.21 -7.37
C GLY A 171 -0.23 5.62 -8.45
N ASN A 172 -0.23 4.97 -9.62
CA ASN A 172 -1.18 5.25 -10.68
C ASN A 172 -2.52 4.59 -10.35
N PRO A 173 -3.62 5.35 -10.19
CA PRO A 173 -4.90 4.74 -9.91
C PRO A 173 -5.37 3.89 -11.08
N PHE A 174 -5.92 2.68 -10.86
CA PHE A 174 -6.72 2.01 -11.88
C PHE A 174 -7.98 2.82 -12.24
N ASP A 175 -8.68 2.44 -13.31
CA ASP A 175 -9.93 3.07 -13.72
C ASP A 175 -11.07 2.86 -12.71
N LEU A 176 -11.05 3.70 -11.68
CA LEU A 176 -11.91 3.62 -10.51
C LEU A 176 -13.39 3.80 -10.86
N GLN A 177 -13.73 4.67 -11.81
CA GLN A 177 -15.12 4.86 -12.23
C GLN A 177 -15.69 3.55 -12.78
N SER A 178 -15.02 2.95 -13.77
CA SER A 178 -15.48 1.72 -14.41
C SER A 178 -15.55 0.54 -13.44
N VAL A 179 -14.52 0.37 -12.59
CA VAL A 179 -14.50 -0.70 -11.57
C VAL A 179 -15.59 -0.49 -10.52
N LYS A 180 -15.80 0.74 -10.05
CA LYS A 180 -16.84 1.07 -9.08
C LYS A 180 -18.24 0.82 -9.64
N ASP A 181 -18.50 1.26 -10.87
CA ASP A 181 -19.77 1.05 -11.56
C ASP A 181 -20.06 -0.44 -11.79
N PHE A 182 -19.03 -1.22 -12.11
CA PHE A 182 -19.12 -2.68 -12.19
C PHE A 182 -19.47 -3.30 -10.82
N CYS A 183 -18.76 -2.89 -9.76
CA CYS A 183 -19.04 -3.40 -8.42
C CYS A 183 -20.46 -3.04 -7.95
N ASP A 184 -20.94 -1.83 -8.22
CA ASP A 184 -22.27 -1.38 -7.82
C ASP A 184 -23.38 -2.14 -8.55
N ARG A 185 -23.25 -2.31 -9.88
CA ARG A 185 -24.22 -3.09 -10.68
C ARG A 185 -24.37 -4.52 -10.18
N HIS A 186 -23.25 -5.17 -9.86
CA HIS A 186 -23.22 -6.57 -9.43
C HIS A 186 -23.23 -6.76 -7.91
N HIS A 187 -23.42 -5.68 -7.14
CA HIS A 187 -23.47 -5.68 -5.67
C HIS A 187 -22.21 -6.28 -5.00
N LEU A 188 -21.05 -6.11 -5.63
CA LEU A 188 -19.75 -6.64 -5.20
C LEU A 188 -19.08 -5.70 -4.19
N TRP A 189 -18.20 -6.25 -3.36
CA TRP A 189 -17.29 -5.44 -2.56
C TRP A 189 -16.15 -4.89 -3.44
N LEU A 190 -15.59 -3.76 -3.02
CA LEU A 190 -14.42 -3.15 -3.64
C LEU A 190 -13.41 -2.85 -2.53
N VAL A 191 -12.26 -3.51 -2.61
CA VAL A 191 -11.10 -3.22 -1.76
C VAL A 191 -10.05 -2.54 -2.61
N GLU A 192 -9.71 -1.31 -2.24
CA GLU A 192 -8.64 -0.53 -2.85
C GLU A 192 -7.34 -0.79 -2.07
N ASP A 193 -6.44 -1.58 -2.65
CA ASP A 193 -5.08 -1.67 -2.13
C ASP A 193 -4.31 -0.41 -2.52
N ASN A 194 -4.14 0.47 -1.54
CA ASN A 194 -3.57 1.80 -1.70
C ASN A 194 -2.22 1.89 -0.97
N CYS A 195 -1.50 0.75 -0.86
CA CYS A 195 -0.17 0.70 -0.29
C CYS A 195 0.79 1.65 -1.01
N ASP A 196 0.87 1.57 -2.35
CA ASP A 196 1.81 2.35 -3.15
C ASP A 196 1.23 3.66 -3.71
N ALA A 197 0.03 4.06 -3.27
CA ALA A 197 -0.71 5.18 -3.88
C ALA A 197 -1.22 6.20 -2.86
N LEU A 198 -0.54 6.28 -1.70
CA LEU A 198 -0.89 7.26 -0.69
C LEU A 198 -0.75 8.69 -1.22
N GLY A 199 -1.86 9.43 -1.22
CA GLY A 199 -1.95 10.79 -1.77
C GLY A 199 -2.29 10.88 -3.25
N SER A 200 -2.46 9.75 -3.95
CA SER A 200 -3.05 9.77 -5.28
C SER A 200 -4.50 10.23 -5.20
N GLU A 201 -4.93 10.97 -6.21
CA GLU A 201 -6.29 11.51 -6.28
C GLU A 201 -6.98 11.01 -7.55
N TYR A 202 -8.29 10.84 -7.47
CA TYR A 202 -9.13 10.46 -8.59
C TYR A 202 -10.43 11.27 -8.56
N THR A 203 -10.82 11.82 -9.71
CA THR A 203 -12.09 12.54 -9.86
C THR A 203 -13.18 11.59 -10.35
N ILE A 204 -14.12 11.28 -9.47
CA ILE A 204 -15.26 10.39 -9.73
C ILE A 204 -16.56 11.18 -9.52
N ASN A 205 -17.51 11.10 -10.46
CA ASN A 205 -18.77 11.85 -10.40
C ASN A 205 -18.61 13.37 -10.14
N GLY A 206 -17.52 13.97 -10.64
CA GLY A 206 -17.22 15.40 -10.46
C GLY A 206 -16.61 15.78 -9.11
N GLU A 207 -16.36 14.82 -8.22
CA GLU A 207 -15.68 15.03 -6.93
C GLU A 207 -14.29 14.39 -6.95
N THR A 208 -13.26 15.16 -6.62
CA THR A 208 -11.90 14.65 -6.44
C THR A 208 -11.75 14.07 -5.04
N ARG A 209 -11.36 12.80 -4.96
CA ARG A 209 -11.16 12.08 -3.71
C ARG A 209 -9.78 11.42 -3.71
N LYS A 210 -9.20 11.21 -2.53
CA LYS A 210 -7.98 10.40 -2.42
C LYS A 210 -8.29 8.94 -2.72
N THR A 211 -7.41 8.24 -3.42
CA THR A 211 -7.54 6.80 -3.65
C THR A 211 -7.54 6.03 -2.32
N GLY A 212 -8.17 4.85 -2.32
CA GLY A 212 -8.43 4.10 -1.09
C GLY A 212 -9.73 4.52 -0.37
N THR A 213 -10.38 5.61 -0.79
CA THR A 213 -11.57 6.18 -0.09
C THR A 213 -12.87 6.07 -0.88
N ILE A 214 -12.82 5.49 -2.09
CA ILE A 214 -13.93 5.40 -3.05
C ILE A 214 -14.64 4.05 -2.94
N GLY A 215 -13.87 2.97 -2.74
CA GLY A 215 -14.35 1.63 -2.46
C GLY A 215 -14.87 1.49 -1.03
N HIS A 216 -15.07 0.24 -0.63
CA HIS A 216 -15.64 -0.08 0.69
C HIS A 216 -14.57 -0.11 1.79
N ILE A 217 -13.35 -0.55 1.45
CA ILE A 217 -12.20 -0.61 2.35
C ILE A 217 -10.95 -0.21 1.58
N GLY A 218 -10.15 0.67 2.15
CA GLY A 218 -8.82 1.01 1.66
C GLY A 218 -7.72 0.51 2.59
N THR A 219 -6.54 0.26 2.04
CA THR A 219 -5.36 -0.16 2.81
C THR A 219 -4.15 0.72 2.50
N SER A 220 -3.24 0.86 3.46
CA SER A 220 -1.96 1.55 3.24
C SER A 220 -0.82 0.83 3.95
N SER A 221 0.39 1.02 3.43
CA SER A 221 1.63 0.46 3.94
C SER A 221 2.58 1.58 4.37
N PHE A 222 3.30 1.36 5.46
CA PHE A 222 4.27 2.28 6.04
C PHE A 222 5.67 1.66 6.12
N TYR A 223 5.99 0.76 5.18
CA TYR A 223 7.34 0.22 4.99
C TYR A 223 8.27 1.28 4.37
N PRO A 224 9.60 1.31 4.62
CA PRO A 224 10.46 2.48 4.38
C PRO A 224 10.48 3.08 2.96
N PRO A 225 10.32 2.33 1.86
CA PRO A 225 10.26 2.90 0.51
C PRO A 225 8.95 3.62 0.17
N HIS A 226 7.90 3.45 0.97
CA HIS A 226 6.57 4.03 0.72
C HIS A 226 6.56 5.55 0.96
N HIS A 227 5.42 6.19 0.72
CA HIS A 227 5.25 7.64 0.89
C HIS A 227 5.52 8.12 2.30
N MET A 228 5.31 7.26 3.29
CA MET A 228 5.70 7.51 4.67
C MET A 228 6.09 6.20 5.34
N THR A 229 6.78 6.27 6.48
CA THR A 229 7.23 5.07 7.18
C THR A 229 6.99 5.06 8.69
N MET A 230 6.82 3.86 9.24
CA MET A 230 6.89 3.57 10.67
C MET A 230 7.97 2.50 10.96
N GLY A 231 8.91 2.30 10.04
CA GLY A 231 9.74 1.10 9.96
C GLY A 231 8.94 -0.07 9.40
N GLU A 232 8.01 -0.59 10.20
CA GLU A 232 6.96 -1.51 9.76
C GLU A 232 5.61 -0.93 10.18
N GLY A 233 4.59 -1.03 9.32
CA GLY A 233 3.27 -0.50 9.64
C GLY A 233 2.32 -0.52 8.45
N GLY A 234 1.04 -0.36 8.75
CA GLY A 234 -0.01 -0.18 7.77
C GLY A 234 -1.30 0.31 8.41
N ALA A 235 -2.31 0.55 7.60
CA ALA A 235 -3.63 0.98 8.05
C ALA A 235 -4.73 0.38 7.19
N VAL A 236 -5.87 0.09 7.81
CA VAL A 236 -7.13 -0.23 7.13
C VAL A 236 -8.10 0.90 7.42
N TYR A 237 -8.80 1.41 6.42
CA TYR A 237 -9.73 2.51 6.59
C TYR A 237 -11.01 2.33 5.77
N THR A 238 -12.10 2.90 6.28
CA THR A 238 -13.44 2.76 5.73
C THR A 238 -14.35 3.87 6.25
N ASN A 239 -15.46 4.10 5.55
CA ASN A 239 -16.56 4.94 6.02
C ASN A 239 -17.68 4.16 6.72
N ASP A 240 -17.64 2.83 6.67
CA ASP A 240 -18.68 1.96 7.23
C ASP A 240 -18.34 1.55 8.68
N PRO A 241 -19.19 1.89 9.67
CA PRO A 241 -18.96 1.55 11.07
C PRO A 241 -18.98 0.04 11.35
N LEU A 242 -19.76 -0.73 10.59
CA LEU A 242 -19.81 -2.19 10.73
C LEU A 242 -18.51 -2.81 10.19
N LEU A 243 -18.04 -2.38 9.03
CA LEU A 243 -16.74 -2.85 8.50
C LEU A 243 -15.61 -2.48 9.47
N ASN A 244 -15.59 -1.25 10.01
CA ASN A 244 -14.60 -0.86 11.01
C ASN A 244 -14.66 -1.74 12.27
N LYS A 245 -15.86 -2.06 12.78
CA LYS A 245 -16.03 -2.94 13.93
C LYS A 245 -15.47 -4.34 13.65
N ILE A 246 -15.78 -4.90 12.48
CA ILE A 246 -15.31 -6.23 12.09
C ILE A 246 -13.78 -6.23 11.93
N THR A 247 -13.21 -5.25 11.23
CA THR A 247 -11.76 -5.08 11.05
C THR A 247 -11.04 -5.08 12.40
N ASN A 248 -11.52 -4.28 13.35
CA ASN A 248 -10.92 -4.22 14.69
C ASN A 248 -11.07 -5.53 15.45
N SER A 249 -12.21 -6.23 15.32
CA SER A 249 -12.36 -7.56 15.90
C SER A 249 -11.32 -8.54 15.35
N PHE A 250 -11.17 -8.67 14.02
CA PHE A 250 -10.13 -9.53 13.44
C PHE A 250 -8.71 -9.11 13.83
N ARG A 251 -8.41 -7.81 13.95
CA ARG A 251 -7.09 -7.32 14.39
C ARG A 251 -6.80 -7.64 15.86
N ASP A 252 -7.84 -7.64 16.70
CA ASP A 252 -7.76 -7.68 18.16
C ASP A 252 -8.25 -9.01 18.73
N TRP A 253 -7.58 -10.09 18.32
CA TRP A 253 -7.78 -11.48 18.74
C TRP A 253 -9.13 -12.09 18.36
N GLY A 254 -9.93 -11.41 17.54
CA GLY A 254 -11.30 -11.82 17.25
C GLY A 254 -12.30 -11.43 18.34
N ARG A 255 -11.89 -10.55 19.27
CA ARG A 255 -12.68 -10.15 20.44
C ARG A 255 -13.97 -9.42 20.02
N ASP A 256 -15.08 -9.70 20.70
CA ASP A 256 -16.37 -9.05 20.45
C ASP A 256 -16.52 -7.68 21.14
N CYS A 257 -15.94 -7.49 22.33
CA CYS A 257 -15.90 -6.18 23.00
C CYS A 257 -15.08 -5.18 22.17
N TRP A 258 -15.65 -4.00 21.95
CA TRP A 258 -15.07 -2.88 21.20
C TRP A 258 -14.43 -1.83 22.12
N CYS A 259 -14.16 -2.22 23.37
CA CYS A 259 -13.62 -1.33 24.40
C CYS A 259 -12.15 -0.96 24.07
N VAL A 260 -11.80 0.33 24.09
CA VAL A 260 -10.42 0.77 23.82
C VAL A 260 -9.46 0.19 24.87
N GLY A 261 -8.19 -0.03 24.49
CA GLY A 261 -7.16 -0.50 25.42
C GLY A 261 -7.09 0.38 26.68
N GLY A 262 -7.02 -0.26 27.85
CA GLY A 262 -7.05 0.43 29.15
C GLY A 262 -8.43 0.90 29.63
N VAL A 263 -9.50 0.71 28.85
CA VAL A 263 -10.88 1.05 29.23
C VAL A 263 -11.75 -0.20 29.28
N ASP A 264 -12.52 -0.32 30.37
CA ASP A 264 -13.34 -1.50 30.64
C ASP A 264 -14.83 -1.19 30.48
N ASN A 265 -15.59 -2.19 30.01
CA ASN A 265 -17.04 -2.16 29.96
C ASN A 265 -17.66 -1.01 29.12
N THR A 266 -16.94 -0.47 28.13
CA THR A 266 -17.51 0.46 27.14
C THR A 266 -18.71 -0.17 26.41
N CYS A 267 -18.66 -1.50 26.23
CA CYS A 267 -19.75 -2.30 25.68
C CYS A 267 -21.00 -2.35 26.57
N LYS A 268 -20.90 -2.02 27.87
CA LYS A 268 -21.95 -2.13 28.90
C LYS A 268 -22.44 -3.55 29.20
N TYR A 269 -21.76 -4.57 28.66
CA TYR A 269 -22.19 -5.97 28.75
C TYR A 269 -21.17 -6.92 29.39
N ARG A 270 -20.15 -6.39 30.08
CA ARG A 270 -19.00 -7.17 30.52
C ARG A 270 -19.35 -8.43 31.32
N PHE A 271 -20.36 -8.38 32.18
CA PHE A 271 -20.77 -9.52 33.02
C PHE A 271 -22.30 -9.70 33.07
N SER A 272 -23.03 -9.22 32.08
CA SER A 272 -24.51 -9.15 32.13
C SER A 272 -25.23 -9.96 31.07
N LYS A 273 -24.51 -10.60 30.14
CA LYS A 273 -25.10 -11.33 29.01
C LYS A 273 -24.55 -12.74 28.88
N GLN A 274 -25.29 -13.57 28.16
CA GLN A 274 -24.82 -14.82 27.58
C GLN A 274 -24.35 -14.57 26.15
N PHE A 275 -23.23 -15.17 25.76
CA PHE A 275 -22.67 -15.06 24.41
C PHE A 275 -22.45 -16.47 23.85
N GLY A 276 -23.22 -16.85 22.83
CA GLY A 276 -23.21 -18.22 22.32
C GLY A 276 -23.51 -19.24 23.44
N GLU A 277 -22.69 -20.27 23.52
CA GLU A 277 -22.80 -21.33 24.53
C GLU A 277 -22.00 -21.06 25.82
N LEU A 278 -21.34 -19.89 25.92
CA LEU A 278 -20.63 -19.49 27.15
C LEU A 278 -21.62 -19.25 28.30
N PRO A 279 -21.22 -19.42 29.57
CA PRO A 279 -22.10 -19.15 30.70
C PRO A 279 -22.52 -17.68 30.77
N VAL A 280 -23.72 -17.42 31.31
CA VAL A 280 -24.20 -16.05 31.57
C VAL A 280 -23.19 -15.32 32.46
N GLY A 281 -22.82 -14.10 32.05
CA GLY A 281 -21.89 -13.27 32.82
C GLY A 281 -20.41 -13.54 32.56
N TYR A 282 -20.06 -14.36 31.56
CA TYR A 282 -18.68 -14.49 31.10
C TYR A 282 -18.12 -13.14 30.64
N ASP A 283 -16.85 -12.84 30.97
CA ASP A 283 -16.23 -11.54 30.70
C ASP A 283 -16.26 -11.24 29.19
N HIS A 284 -16.97 -10.20 28.78
CA HIS A 284 -17.06 -9.81 27.36
C HIS A 284 -15.69 -9.51 26.72
N LYS A 285 -14.65 -9.21 27.51
CA LYS A 285 -13.27 -9.10 27.00
C LYS A 285 -12.68 -10.43 26.49
N TYR A 286 -13.21 -11.55 26.95
CA TYR A 286 -12.80 -12.91 26.56
C TYR A 286 -13.87 -13.64 25.75
N VAL A 287 -14.79 -12.88 25.16
CA VAL A 287 -15.72 -13.38 24.15
C VAL A 287 -15.13 -13.06 22.78
N TYR A 288 -15.03 -14.08 21.93
CA TYR A 288 -14.46 -13.98 20.59
C TYR A 288 -15.56 -14.24 19.56
N SER A 289 -15.88 -13.24 18.73
CA SER A 289 -16.90 -13.34 17.67
C SER A 289 -16.32 -13.63 16.29
N HIS A 290 -15.00 -13.55 16.14
CA HIS A 290 -14.28 -13.89 14.91
C HIS A 290 -13.07 -14.77 15.23
N LEU A 291 -12.59 -15.50 14.23
CA LEU A 291 -11.27 -16.15 14.28
C LEU A 291 -10.21 -15.11 13.90
N GLY A 292 -9.85 -14.27 14.87
CA GLY A 292 -8.95 -13.14 14.65
C GLY A 292 -7.47 -13.45 14.85
N TYR A 293 -6.69 -12.38 14.77
CA TYR A 293 -5.23 -12.34 14.82
C TYR A 293 -4.76 -11.36 15.90
N ASN A 294 -3.46 -11.13 16.02
CA ASN A 294 -2.93 -9.99 16.76
C ASN A 294 -2.01 -9.17 15.86
N LEU A 295 -2.61 -8.22 15.14
CA LEU A 295 -1.91 -7.45 14.09
C LEU A 295 -1.79 -5.97 14.45
N LYS A 296 -1.87 -5.63 15.75
CA LYS A 296 -1.61 -4.27 16.23
C LYS A 296 -0.12 -3.92 16.12
N LEU A 297 0.16 -2.63 16.01
CA LEU A 297 1.51 -2.07 16.12
C LEU A 297 1.76 -1.48 17.52
N THR A 298 2.98 -1.03 17.75
CA THR A 298 3.42 -0.35 18.99
C THR A 298 3.18 1.16 18.93
N ASP A 299 3.03 1.82 20.09
CA ASP A 299 2.88 3.29 20.10
C ASP A 299 4.11 4.01 19.53
N MET A 300 5.29 3.38 19.63
CA MET A 300 6.55 3.86 19.07
C MET A 300 6.49 3.97 17.54
N GLN A 301 5.92 2.97 16.87
CA GLN A 301 5.70 3.01 15.42
C GLN A 301 4.74 4.15 15.05
N ALA A 302 3.64 4.29 15.79
CA ALA A 302 2.68 5.37 15.55
C ALA A 302 3.26 6.78 15.79
N ALA A 303 4.19 6.91 16.73
CA ALA A 303 4.86 8.19 17.02
C ALA A 303 5.72 8.66 15.84
N ILE A 304 6.45 7.75 15.19
CA ILE A 304 7.16 8.02 13.92
C ILE A 304 6.15 8.44 12.85
N GLY A 305 5.05 7.69 12.71
CA GLY A 305 4.00 8.00 11.74
C GLY A 305 3.39 9.39 11.94
N CYS A 306 3.23 9.85 13.19
CA CYS A 306 2.73 11.20 13.46
C CYS A 306 3.65 12.31 12.91
N ALA A 307 4.98 12.14 12.99
CA ALA A 307 5.94 13.10 12.42
C ALA A 307 5.96 13.03 10.88
N GLN A 308 5.81 11.84 10.32
CA GLN A 308 5.74 11.65 8.87
C GLN A 308 4.47 12.25 8.26
N LEU A 309 3.34 12.13 8.96
CA LEU A 309 2.07 12.67 8.49
C LEU A 309 2.12 14.20 8.33
N ASP A 310 2.92 14.90 9.14
CA ASP A 310 3.13 16.35 9.02
C ASP A 310 3.82 16.75 7.70
N LYS A 311 4.52 15.81 7.06
CA LYS A 311 5.27 15.99 5.81
C LYS A 311 4.59 15.38 4.59
N LEU A 312 3.47 14.67 4.76
CA LEU A 312 2.94 13.81 3.71
C LEU A 312 2.58 14.59 2.43
N ASP A 313 2.00 15.78 2.54
CA ASP A 313 1.67 16.61 1.38
C ASP A 313 2.93 17.06 0.60
N SER A 314 4.01 17.43 1.29
CA SER A 314 5.26 17.83 0.62
C SER A 314 5.95 16.63 -0.03
N ILE A 315 5.86 15.45 0.57
CA ILE A 315 6.33 14.18 -0.01
C ILE A 315 5.58 13.87 -1.31
N VAL A 316 4.26 13.98 -1.31
CA VAL A 316 3.41 13.78 -2.51
C VAL A 316 3.82 14.74 -3.62
N LEU A 317 3.98 16.03 -3.30
CA LEU A 317 4.37 17.06 -4.28
C LEU A 317 5.79 16.81 -4.84
N ALA A 318 6.74 16.42 -4.01
CA ALA A 318 8.09 16.08 -4.46
C ALA A 318 8.10 14.89 -5.42
N ARG A 319 7.33 13.83 -5.12
CA ARG A 319 7.20 12.67 -6.00
C ARG A 319 6.61 13.03 -7.37
N ARG A 320 5.56 13.86 -7.40
CA ARG A 320 4.98 14.37 -8.65
C ARG A 320 5.98 15.19 -9.47
N LYS A 321 6.71 16.09 -8.81
CA LYS A 321 7.75 16.89 -9.46
C LYS A 321 8.83 15.99 -10.07
N ASN A 322 9.38 15.07 -9.29
CA ASN A 322 10.45 14.17 -9.73
C ASN A 322 10.01 13.29 -10.90
N PHE A 323 8.78 12.76 -10.83
CA PHE A 323 8.18 12.02 -11.95
C PHE A 323 8.09 12.87 -13.21
N GLN A 324 7.59 14.12 -13.11
CA GLN A 324 7.45 15.00 -14.26
C GLN A 324 8.81 15.33 -14.89
N THR A 325 9.84 15.59 -14.09
CA THR A 325 11.21 15.81 -14.58
C THR A 325 11.72 14.62 -15.40
N LEU A 326 11.50 13.39 -14.93
CA LEU A 326 11.89 12.18 -15.65
C LEU A 326 11.07 11.98 -16.93
N LEU A 327 9.75 12.23 -16.87
CA LEU A 327 8.87 12.11 -18.02
C LEU A 327 9.29 13.08 -19.14
N ASP A 328 9.47 14.35 -18.80
CA ASP A 328 9.89 15.39 -19.75
C ASP A 328 11.29 15.10 -20.32
N GLY A 329 12.18 14.58 -19.48
CA GLY A 329 13.55 14.26 -19.87
C GLY A 329 13.69 13.02 -20.75
N LEU A 330 12.71 12.10 -20.74
CA LEU A 330 12.78 10.82 -21.44
C LEU A 330 11.76 10.66 -22.59
N ASN A 331 10.81 11.60 -22.77
CA ASN A 331 9.71 11.47 -23.73
C ASN A 331 10.13 11.24 -25.20
N ASP A 332 11.33 11.69 -25.56
CA ASP A 332 11.95 11.59 -26.89
C ASP A 332 12.87 10.35 -27.03
N THR A 333 12.95 9.52 -25.98
CA THR A 333 13.82 8.34 -25.97
C THR A 333 13.15 7.17 -26.68
N GLU A 334 13.57 6.92 -27.92
CA GLU A 334 13.07 5.79 -28.72
C GLU A 334 13.32 4.42 -28.06
N GLY A 335 12.50 3.43 -28.41
CA GLY A 335 12.60 2.08 -27.87
C GLY A 335 12.00 1.92 -26.47
N LEU A 336 11.55 3.00 -25.82
CA LEU A 336 10.90 2.95 -24.50
C LEU A 336 9.39 3.25 -24.61
N ILE A 337 8.64 2.73 -23.65
CA ILE A 337 7.25 3.08 -23.35
C ILE A 337 7.25 3.66 -21.93
N LEU A 338 6.83 4.92 -21.83
CA LEU A 338 6.73 5.64 -20.57
C LEU A 338 5.30 5.56 -20.00
N PRO A 339 5.13 5.64 -18.67
CA PRO A 339 3.83 5.50 -18.02
C PRO A 339 2.94 6.70 -18.27
N GLU A 340 1.65 6.44 -18.46
CA GLU A 340 0.62 7.47 -18.56
C GLU A 340 -0.25 7.48 -17.29
N PRO A 341 -0.59 8.66 -16.75
CA PRO A 341 -1.53 8.74 -15.65
C PRO A 341 -2.92 8.28 -16.12
N GLN A 342 -3.62 7.53 -15.27
CA GLN A 342 -5.00 7.17 -15.54
C GLN A 342 -5.86 8.43 -15.76
N LYS A 343 -6.81 8.35 -16.70
CA LYS A 343 -7.76 9.44 -16.95
C LYS A 343 -8.46 9.87 -15.66
N ASN A 344 -8.64 11.18 -15.48
CA ASN A 344 -9.25 11.82 -14.29
C ASN A 344 -8.47 11.62 -12.98
N SER A 345 -7.21 11.18 -13.05
CA SER A 345 -6.37 11.00 -11.87
C SER A 345 -5.27 12.05 -11.75
N ASN A 346 -4.76 12.19 -10.53
CA ASN A 346 -3.53 12.93 -10.20
C ASN A 346 -2.65 12.02 -9.33
N PRO A 347 -1.84 11.15 -9.94
CA PRO A 347 -1.08 10.13 -9.22
C PRO A 347 -0.05 10.74 -8.25
N SER A 348 0.10 10.08 -7.10
CA SER A 348 1.20 10.25 -6.16
C SER A 348 2.19 9.10 -6.40
N TRP A 349 3.07 9.28 -7.38
CA TRP A 349 3.91 8.22 -7.92
C TRP A 349 4.82 7.57 -6.87
N PHE A 350 4.78 6.25 -6.78
CA PHE A 350 5.71 5.46 -5.98
C PHE A 350 7.07 5.32 -6.68
N GLY A 351 7.04 5.06 -7.98
CA GLY A 351 8.18 4.85 -8.86
C GLY A 351 7.87 5.31 -10.29
N PHE A 352 8.91 5.39 -11.12
CA PHE A 352 8.82 5.71 -12.54
C PHE A 352 9.02 4.43 -13.36
N LEU A 353 7.93 3.90 -13.93
CA LEU A 353 7.98 2.71 -14.79
C LEU A 353 8.64 3.03 -16.12
N ILE A 354 9.32 2.03 -16.68
CA ILE A 354 9.89 2.06 -18.02
C ILE A 354 9.68 0.66 -18.60
N SER A 355 9.02 0.57 -19.75
CA SER A 355 9.01 -0.65 -20.54
C SER A 355 9.87 -0.49 -21.78
N VAL A 356 10.60 -1.55 -22.13
CA VAL A 356 11.37 -1.63 -23.37
C VAL A 356 10.49 -2.25 -24.45
N LYS A 357 10.39 -1.61 -25.62
CA LYS A 357 9.63 -2.18 -26.75
C LYS A 357 10.32 -3.44 -27.26
N GLU A 358 9.56 -4.40 -27.77
CA GLU A 358 10.10 -5.66 -28.28
C GLU A 358 11.05 -5.46 -29.48
N ASP A 359 10.86 -4.39 -30.23
CA ASP A 359 11.65 -3.99 -31.40
C ASP A 359 12.75 -2.94 -31.08
N ALA A 360 13.02 -2.66 -29.79
CA ALA A 360 13.94 -1.61 -29.37
C ALA A 360 15.42 -1.87 -29.74
N GLY A 361 15.77 -3.09 -30.15
CA GLY A 361 17.16 -3.49 -30.43
C GLY A 361 18.01 -3.77 -29.17
N PHE A 362 17.40 -3.70 -27.99
CA PHE A 362 17.97 -4.07 -26.70
C PHE A 362 16.86 -4.58 -25.77
N THR A 363 17.24 -5.25 -24.70
CA THR A 363 16.32 -5.84 -23.72
C THR A 363 16.22 -4.99 -22.46
N ARG A 364 15.13 -5.19 -21.69
CA ARG A 364 15.00 -4.61 -20.34
C ARG A 364 16.14 -5.00 -19.42
N ASN A 365 16.64 -6.24 -19.50
CA ASN A 365 17.75 -6.69 -18.65
C ASN A 365 19.03 -5.92 -18.98
N GLU A 366 19.38 -5.75 -20.26
CA GLU A 366 20.57 -5.00 -20.64
C GLU A 366 20.52 -3.54 -20.17
N LEU A 367 19.35 -2.88 -20.28
CA LEU A 367 19.18 -1.53 -19.75
C LEU A 367 19.27 -1.51 -18.21
N SER A 368 18.60 -2.45 -17.52
CA SER A 368 18.61 -2.51 -16.05
C SER A 368 20.02 -2.76 -15.51
N GLU A 369 20.76 -3.71 -16.10
CA GLU A 369 22.14 -4.02 -15.74
C GLU A 369 23.06 -2.84 -16.00
N TYR A 370 22.88 -2.12 -17.11
CA TYR A 370 23.63 -0.90 -17.38
C TYR A 370 23.37 0.18 -16.31
N LEU A 371 22.11 0.43 -15.95
CA LEU A 371 21.76 1.39 -14.90
C LEU A 371 22.33 0.99 -13.53
N GLU A 372 22.23 -0.28 -13.15
CA GLU A 372 22.80 -0.79 -11.89
C GLU A 372 24.34 -0.66 -11.88
N SER A 373 25.00 -0.88 -13.02
CA SER A 373 26.45 -0.67 -13.17
C SER A 373 26.85 0.81 -12.95
N LYS A 374 25.92 1.72 -13.23
CA LYS A 374 26.04 3.18 -13.04
C LYS A 374 25.50 3.65 -11.67
N LYS A 375 25.23 2.72 -10.74
CA LYS A 375 24.70 3.00 -9.39
C LYS A 375 23.28 3.60 -9.38
N ILE A 376 22.54 3.43 -10.47
CA ILE A 376 21.11 3.77 -10.55
C ILE A 376 20.33 2.50 -10.26
N GLN A 377 19.65 2.49 -9.12
CA GLN A 377 18.96 1.31 -8.66
C GLN A 377 17.65 1.10 -9.43
N THR A 378 17.42 -0.13 -9.87
CA THR A 378 16.26 -0.55 -10.64
C THR A 378 15.47 -1.62 -9.92
N ARG A 379 14.18 -1.75 -10.20
CA ARG A 379 13.33 -2.81 -9.67
C ARG A 379 12.38 -3.31 -10.75
N ASN A 380 12.10 -4.60 -10.77
CA ASN A 380 11.02 -5.13 -11.60
C ASN A 380 9.68 -4.68 -11.01
N LEU A 381 8.59 -4.72 -11.82
CA LEU A 381 7.24 -4.49 -11.29
C LEU A 381 6.79 -5.68 -10.43
N PHE A 382 7.32 -5.72 -9.21
CA PHE A 382 7.03 -6.71 -8.18
C PHE A 382 7.15 -8.15 -8.67
N ALA A 383 6.04 -8.91 -8.66
CA ALA A 383 6.01 -10.28 -9.13
C ALA A 383 6.05 -10.38 -10.66
N GLY A 384 5.72 -9.32 -11.40
CA GLY A 384 5.49 -9.35 -12.85
C GLY A 384 4.26 -10.18 -13.19
N ASN A 385 4.36 -11.51 -13.12
CA ASN A 385 3.24 -12.43 -13.21
C ASN A 385 3.25 -13.38 -12.01
N LEU A 386 2.36 -13.15 -11.04
CA LEU A 386 2.20 -14.01 -9.86
C LEU A 386 2.06 -15.50 -10.23
N LEU A 387 1.32 -15.79 -11.31
CA LEU A 387 1.05 -17.15 -11.78
C LEU A 387 2.27 -17.84 -12.40
N LYS A 388 3.43 -17.19 -12.50
CA LYS A 388 4.69 -17.83 -12.91
C LYS A 388 5.65 -18.07 -11.73
N HIS A 389 5.32 -17.60 -10.54
CA HIS A 389 6.16 -17.84 -9.36
C HIS A 389 6.05 -19.28 -8.84
N PRO A 390 7.08 -19.80 -8.15
CA PRO A 390 7.06 -21.14 -7.57
C PRO A 390 5.91 -21.37 -6.57
N ALA A 391 5.44 -20.32 -5.88
CA ALA A 391 4.32 -20.40 -4.94
C ALA A 391 3.00 -20.89 -5.60
N PHE A 392 2.87 -20.75 -6.92
CA PHE A 392 1.72 -21.22 -7.69
C PHE A 392 1.97 -22.58 -8.38
N ASN A 393 3.12 -23.25 -8.14
CA ASN A 393 3.44 -24.53 -8.77
C ASN A 393 2.37 -25.60 -8.52
N GLU A 394 1.95 -25.77 -7.26
CA GLU A 394 0.96 -26.80 -6.88
C GLU A 394 -0.40 -26.54 -7.54
N MET A 395 -0.89 -25.30 -7.47
CA MET A 395 -2.14 -24.89 -8.13
C MET A 395 -2.08 -25.10 -9.66
N ARG A 396 -0.95 -24.75 -10.29
CA ARG A 396 -0.73 -25.01 -11.73
C ARG A 396 -0.75 -26.51 -12.07
N GLN A 397 -0.14 -27.34 -11.23
CA GLN A 397 -0.09 -28.79 -11.43
C GLN A 397 -1.47 -29.43 -11.24
N ASN A 398 -2.23 -28.99 -10.24
CA ASN A 398 -3.55 -29.52 -9.93
C ASN A 398 -4.64 -28.96 -10.87
N GLY A 399 -4.40 -27.78 -11.48
CA GLY A 399 -5.37 -27.10 -12.33
C GLY A 399 -6.53 -26.47 -11.54
N ASP A 400 -6.31 -26.15 -10.25
CA ASP A 400 -7.29 -25.56 -9.35
C ASP A 400 -6.71 -24.39 -8.53
N GLY A 401 -7.54 -23.77 -7.69
CA GLY A 401 -7.12 -22.71 -6.77
C GLY A 401 -7.19 -21.28 -7.32
N TYR A 402 -7.32 -21.10 -8.64
CA TYR A 402 -7.58 -19.79 -9.27
C TYR A 402 -8.23 -19.94 -10.65
N ARG A 403 -8.71 -18.82 -11.21
CA ARG A 403 -9.21 -18.73 -12.59
C ARG A 403 -8.50 -17.61 -13.34
N VAL A 404 -8.34 -17.78 -14.65
CA VAL A 404 -7.80 -16.74 -15.55
C VAL A 404 -8.82 -16.47 -16.65
N VAL A 405 -9.07 -15.21 -16.95
CA VAL A 405 -9.92 -14.78 -18.06
C VAL A 405 -9.04 -14.50 -19.26
N GLY A 406 -9.34 -15.14 -20.40
CA GLY A 406 -8.58 -14.95 -21.62
C GLY A 406 -7.11 -15.35 -21.48
N ASP A 407 -6.22 -14.46 -21.91
CA ASP A 407 -4.78 -14.56 -21.72
C ASP A 407 -4.26 -13.36 -20.90
N LEU A 408 -3.02 -13.47 -20.42
CA LEU A 408 -2.37 -12.44 -19.60
C LEU A 408 -1.20 -11.81 -20.36
N LYS A 409 -1.43 -11.40 -21.61
CA LYS A 409 -0.39 -10.86 -22.50
C LYS A 409 0.24 -9.58 -21.98
N GLY A 410 -0.55 -8.65 -21.46
CA GLY A 410 -0.07 -7.41 -20.84
C GLY A 410 0.79 -7.70 -19.60
N THR A 411 0.30 -8.59 -18.73
CA THR A 411 1.04 -9.09 -17.57
C THR A 411 2.37 -9.75 -17.97
N ASP A 412 2.36 -10.58 -19.02
CA ASP A 412 3.56 -11.26 -19.52
C ASP A 412 4.52 -10.31 -20.21
N PHE A 413 4.03 -9.32 -20.94
CA PHE A 413 4.85 -8.24 -21.46
C PHE A 413 5.56 -7.53 -20.31
N ILE A 414 4.84 -7.15 -19.25
CA ILE A 414 5.42 -6.46 -18.08
C ILE A 414 6.50 -7.29 -17.41
N LEU A 415 6.23 -8.58 -17.17
CA LEU A 415 7.20 -9.50 -16.57
C LEU A 415 8.54 -9.49 -17.31
N ASN A 416 8.51 -9.42 -18.64
CA ASN A 416 9.68 -9.53 -19.49
C ASN A 416 10.34 -8.17 -19.76
N ASN A 417 9.55 -7.13 -19.96
CA ASN A 417 9.97 -5.88 -20.60
C ASN A 417 9.94 -4.66 -19.69
N THR A 418 9.44 -4.77 -18.45
CA THR A 418 9.21 -3.60 -17.58
C THR A 418 10.04 -3.64 -16.31
N PHE A 419 10.55 -2.47 -15.93
CA PHE A 419 11.17 -2.17 -14.65
C PHE A 419 10.80 -0.75 -14.22
N TRP A 420 11.20 -0.34 -13.03
CA TRP A 420 11.01 1.03 -12.55
C TRP A 420 12.24 1.53 -11.79
N ILE A 421 12.37 2.86 -11.78
CA ILE A 421 13.37 3.64 -11.05
C ILE A 421 12.67 4.59 -10.07
N GLY A 422 13.43 5.22 -9.18
CA GLY A 422 12.86 6.02 -8.11
C GLY A 422 12.36 7.40 -8.52
N VAL A 423 11.40 7.91 -7.75
CA VAL A 423 10.92 9.31 -7.78
C VAL A 423 10.75 9.87 -6.36
N TYR A 424 11.29 9.19 -5.35
CA TYR A 424 11.05 9.52 -3.94
C TYR A 424 11.66 10.89 -3.55
N PRO A 425 11.20 11.51 -2.44
CA PRO A 425 11.56 12.89 -2.08
C PRO A 425 13.05 13.16 -1.78
N GLY A 426 13.84 12.11 -1.54
CA GLY A 426 15.28 12.26 -1.28
C GLY A 426 16.12 12.43 -2.54
N MET A 427 15.51 12.48 -3.73
CA MET A 427 16.23 12.71 -4.98
C MET A 427 16.47 14.20 -5.22
N THR A 428 17.71 14.54 -5.57
CA THR A 428 18.08 15.89 -6.01
C THR A 428 17.94 16.02 -7.53
N GLU A 429 17.86 17.26 -8.03
CA GLU A 429 17.84 17.53 -9.46
C GLU A 429 19.03 16.89 -10.19
N GLU A 430 20.22 16.94 -9.60
CA GLU A 430 21.43 16.33 -10.17
C GLU A 430 21.31 14.81 -10.32
N MET A 431 20.68 14.13 -9.35
CA MET A 431 20.40 12.69 -9.45
C MET A 431 19.40 12.41 -10.59
N LEU A 432 18.35 13.23 -10.73
CA LEU A 432 17.36 13.08 -11.81
C LEU A 432 18.00 13.25 -13.19
N GLN A 433 18.81 14.30 -13.38
CA GLN A 433 19.53 14.54 -14.62
C GLN A 433 20.56 13.44 -14.92
N TYR A 434 21.21 12.89 -13.90
CA TYR A 434 22.09 11.73 -14.05
C TYR A 434 21.34 10.49 -14.55
N MET A 435 20.15 10.22 -14.01
CA MET A 435 19.31 9.12 -14.52
C MET A 435 18.91 9.33 -15.98
N ILE A 436 18.42 10.52 -16.33
CA ILE A 436 17.98 10.86 -17.70
C ILE A 436 19.12 10.68 -18.70
N SER A 437 20.27 11.31 -18.42
CA SER A 437 21.44 11.26 -19.31
C SER A 437 21.99 9.85 -19.47
N THR A 438 22.03 9.07 -18.39
CA THR A 438 22.50 7.67 -18.43
C THR A 438 21.58 6.78 -19.28
N ILE A 439 20.26 6.93 -19.16
CA ILE A 439 19.31 6.18 -20.00
C ILE A 439 19.48 6.56 -21.47
N LYS A 440 19.57 7.87 -21.78
CA LYS A 440 19.77 8.36 -23.15
C LYS A 440 21.10 7.90 -23.76
N GLU A 441 22.18 7.91 -22.98
CA GLU A 441 23.49 7.39 -23.38
C GLU A 441 23.39 5.93 -23.79
N PHE A 442 22.76 5.10 -22.96
CA PHE A 442 22.57 3.67 -23.26
C PHE A 442 21.80 3.48 -24.56
N VAL A 443 20.61 4.08 -24.68
CA VAL A 443 19.74 3.90 -25.86
C VAL A 443 20.44 4.37 -27.13
N THR A 444 21.15 5.49 -27.09
CA THR A 444 21.90 6.00 -28.24
C THR A 444 23.02 5.04 -28.65
N SER A 445 23.71 4.42 -27.68
CA SER A 445 24.79 3.47 -27.96
C SER A 445 24.35 2.16 -28.63
N ARG A 446 23.04 1.85 -28.61
CA ARG A 446 22.46 0.64 -29.21
C ARG A 446 21.89 0.86 -30.61
N LYS A 447 21.79 2.13 -31.06
CA LYS A 447 21.38 2.48 -32.42
C LYS A 447 22.55 2.57 -33.41
N ALA A 448 23.77 2.65 -32.90
CA ALA A 448 25.01 2.61 -33.68
C ALA A 448 25.43 1.15 -33.90
#